data_AF-A0A955D1W1-F1
#
_entry.id   AF-A0A955D1W1-F1
#
_cell.length_a   1.000
_cell.length_b   1.000
_cell.length_c   1.000
_cell.angle_alpha   90.00
_cell.angle_beta   90.00
_cell.angle_gamma   90.00
#
_symmetry.space_group_name_H-M   'P 1'
#
loop_
_entity.id
_entity.type
_entity.pdbx_description
1 polymer ?
#
loop_
_entity_poly.entity_id
_entity_poly.type
_entity_poly.pdbx_seq_one_letter_code
_entity_poly.pdbx_strand_id
1 'polypeptide(L)'
;MMRVAWMLLLSAGLAAGDGATALHREDGDQRTRTSDDASRDVASPITAPTTQRSTAPNTGAVPMRTATPASGPPATGLTPSDPLQPRDLSPQQLQTLVAVAADVSPEWGAILSSRIKSDPEGVKRAILKSGRRLLALAVLRDQNPELYRLKVDELRMQDQMNALAKRYREAVAAGRESEAESWRKQLAEKVREQVDLDLKTRAEELAALDRHVRELKDKLAEDAARRPERIRDLLESFTGQSMTGSVGPGTRGEPKPGEAAAATTTAASAPTNRDG
;
A
#
# COMPACT_ATOMS: atom_id res chain seq x y z
N MET A 1 6.45 11.82 12.48
CA MET A 1 6.82 11.31 13.83
C MET A 1 6.25 9.92 14.18
N MET A 2 5.47 9.23 13.32
CA MET A 2 4.83 7.93 13.67
C MET A 2 5.70 6.67 13.57
N ARG A 3 6.98 6.74 13.15
CA ARG A 3 7.81 5.53 12.89
C ARG A 3 8.65 5.05 14.06
N VAL A 4 9.11 5.96 14.95
CA VAL A 4 9.79 5.55 16.20
C VAL A 4 8.78 4.91 17.17
N ALA A 5 7.50 5.31 17.09
CA ALA A 5 6.43 4.72 17.87
C ALA A 5 6.24 3.22 17.60
N TRP A 6 6.63 2.71 16.43
CA TRP A 6 6.48 1.28 16.12
C TRP A 6 7.60 0.41 16.68
N MET A 7 8.85 0.89 16.64
CA MET A 7 9.94 0.24 17.38
C MET A 7 9.71 0.35 18.89
N LEU A 8 9.19 1.48 19.39
CA LEU A 8 8.87 1.64 20.81
C LEU A 8 7.62 0.86 21.24
N LEU A 9 6.55 0.75 20.44
CA LEU A 9 5.39 -0.09 20.78
C LEU A 9 5.75 -1.58 20.80
N LEU A 10 6.71 -2.02 19.99
CA LEU A 10 7.19 -3.40 20.06
C LEU A 10 8.15 -3.60 21.24
N SER A 11 8.90 -2.60 21.69
CA SER A 11 9.74 -2.70 22.89
C SER A 11 8.95 -2.55 24.20
N ALA A 12 7.82 -1.84 24.19
CA ALA A 12 7.00 -1.58 25.37
C ALA A 12 6.18 -2.80 25.86
N GLY A 13 6.12 -3.89 25.10
CA GLY A 13 5.46 -5.13 25.51
C GLY A 13 6.29 -6.06 26.41
N LEU A 14 7.56 -5.74 26.66
CA LEU A 14 8.49 -6.59 27.43
C LEU A 14 8.73 -6.10 28.86
N ALA A 15 7.84 -5.28 29.41
CA ALA A 15 7.98 -4.68 30.75
C ALA A 15 6.76 -4.90 31.66
N ALA A 16 6.13 -6.07 31.58
CA ALA A 16 5.10 -6.50 32.52
C ALA A 16 5.49 -7.86 33.11
N GLY A 17 6.39 -7.86 34.10
CA GLY A 17 6.76 -9.10 34.80
C GLY A 17 8.07 -9.07 35.58
N ASP A 18 8.31 -8.05 36.39
CA ASP A 18 9.08 -8.10 37.65
C ASP A 18 9.09 -6.66 38.19
N GLY A 19 8.57 -6.35 39.36
CA GLY A 19 9.08 -6.86 40.63
C GLY A 19 9.73 -5.70 41.37
N ALA A 20 8.90 -4.95 42.10
CA ALA A 20 9.19 -4.11 43.26
C ALA A 20 10.61 -3.51 43.47
N THR A 21 10.69 -2.18 43.46
CA THR A 21 11.41 -1.32 44.43
C THR A 21 11.02 0.14 44.12
N ALA A 22 10.18 0.80 44.93
CA ALA A 22 10.56 1.64 46.09
C ALA A 22 11.81 2.51 45.81
N LEU A 23 11.89 3.80 46.07
CA LEU A 23 11.08 4.86 46.66
C LEU A 23 11.90 6.15 46.35
N HIS A 24 11.33 7.32 46.61
CA HIS A 24 12.04 8.60 46.76
C HIS A 24 12.45 9.35 45.48
N ARG A 25 11.67 10.39 45.16
CA ARG A 25 12.24 11.60 44.57
C ARG A 25 11.56 12.82 45.15
N GLU A 26 12.37 13.62 45.84
CA GLU A 26 12.03 14.82 46.57
C GLU A 26 11.57 15.96 45.64
N ASP A 27 10.64 16.72 46.20
CA ASP A 27 10.26 18.07 45.81
C ASP A 27 11.49 18.98 45.75
N GLY A 28 11.58 19.73 44.65
CA GLY A 28 12.64 20.69 44.39
C GLY A 28 12.08 21.90 43.65
N ASP A 29 11.35 22.69 44.41
CA ASP A 29 10.87 24.03 44.10
C ASP A 29 12.03 24.97 43.65
N GLN A 30 11.64 26.04 42.96
CA GLN A 30 12.30 27.35 42.86
C GLN A 30 12.79 27.87 41.48
N ARG A 31 12.21 29.06 41.19
CA ARG A 31 12.78 30.27 40.58
C ARG A 31 12.54 30.53 39.08
N THR A 32 11.42 31.21 38.86
CA THR A 32 11.37 32.56 38.27
C THR A 32 12.72 33.21 37.96
N ARG A 33 12.98 33.50 36.68
CA ARG A 33 13.83 34.62 36.27
C ARG A 33 13.17 35.42 35.16
N THR A 34 12.83 36.63 35.57
CA THR A 34 12.38 37.81 34.84
C THR A 34 13.52 38.43 34.03
N SER A 35 13.14 38.92 32.84
CA SER A 35 13.49 40.22 32.25
C SER A 35 14.92 40.64 31.89
N ASP A 36 14.92 41.51 30.87
CA ASP A 36 15.91 42.49 30.40
C ASP A 36 16.85 42.01 29.28
N ASP A 37 16.63 42.44 28.04
CA ASP A 37 16.78 43.81 27.48
C ASP A 37 18.21 44.04 26.98
N ALA A 38 18.35 44.10 25.65
CA ALA A 38 19.34 44.89 24.94
C ALA A 38 19.12 44.75 23.43
N SER A 39 18.35 45.69 22.89
CA SER A 39 18.71 46.52 21.74
C SER A 39 19.69 45.93 20.71
N ARG A 40 19.17 45.66 19.51
CA ARG A 40 19.91 45.92 18.27
C ARG A 40 18.96 46.28 17.13
N ASP A 41 18.69 47.57 17.05
CA ASP A 41 18.41 48.28 15.81
C ASP A 41 19.57 48.06 14.83
N VAL A 42 19.31 47.41 13.70
CA VAL A 42 19.93 47.78 12.42
C VAL A 42 18.88 47.59 11.33
N ALA A 43 18.39 48.71 10.83
CA ALA A 43 17.49 48.82 9.72
C ALA A 43 18.11 48.26 8.43
N SER A 44 17.31 47.51 7.67
CA SER A 44 17.41 47.43 6.21
C SER A 44 16.02 47.11 5.66
N PRO A 45 15.35 48.06 4.98
CA PRO A 45 14.05 47.80 4.37
C PRO A 45 14.24 47.00 3.09
N ILE A 46 14.03 45.68 3.16
CA ILE A 46 13.82 44.88 1.96
C ILE A 46 12.34 45.04 1.59
N THR A 47 12.11 45.83 0.55
CA THR A 47 10.85 46.00 -0.14
C THR A 47 10.36 44.65 -0.67
N ALA A 48 9.45 43.99 0.05
CA ALA A 48 8.74 42.83 -0.45
C ALA A 48 7.61 43.28 -1.40
N PRO A 49 7.38 42.61 -2.54
CA PRO A 49 6.22 42.87 -3.37
C PRO A 49 4.96 42.42 -2.62
N THR A 50 4.19 43.42 -2.16
CA THR A 50 2.80 43.28 -1.73
C THR A 50 2.00 42.60 -2.84
N THR A 51 1.83 41.30 -2.74
CA THR A 51 0.81 40.58 -3.51
C THR A 51 -0.52 41.00 -2.90
N GLN A 52 -1.22 41.90 -3.59
CA GLN A 52 -2.60 42.29 -3.31
C GLN A 52 -3.46 41.02 -3.22
N ARG A 53 -3.80 40.65 -1.99
CA ARG A 53 -4.85 39.68 -1.69
C ARG A 53 -6.18 40.33 -2.07
N SER A 54 -6.61 40.10 -3.30
CA SER A 54 -7.92 40.48 -3.80
C SER A 54 -8.99 39.72 -2.99
N THR A 55 -9.58 40.43 -2.02
CA THR A 55 -10.80 40.01 -1.34
C THR A 55 -11.97 40.24 -2.29
N ALA A 56 -12.27 39.26 -3.14
CA ALA A 56 -13.53 39.22 -3.85
C ALA A 56 -14.65 38.76 -2.89
N PRO A 57 -15.77 39.49 -2.77
CA PRO A 57 -16.95 39.01 -2.09
C PRO A 57 -17.65 37.95 -2.96
N ASN A 58 -17.47 36.67 -2.64
CA ASN A 58 -18.23 35.60 -3.28
C ASN A 58 -19.59 35.43 -2.60
N THR A 59 -20.48 36.38 -2.86
CA THR A 59 -21.91 36.27 -2.55
C THR A 59 -22.60 35.54 -3.70
N GLY A 60 -22.40 34.22 -3.75
CA GLY A 60 -23.08 33.32 -4.67
C GLY A 60 -23.84 32.26 -3.87
N ALA A 61 -24.98 32.64 -3.32
CA ALA A 61 -25.93 31.72 -2.70
C ALA A 61 -26.41 30.72 -3.76
N VAL A 62 -25.85 29.50 -3.72
CA VAL A 62 -26.39 28.38 -4.51
C VAL A 62 -27.64 27.90 -3.77
N PRO A 63 -28.83 27.96 -4.39
CA PRO A 63 -30.05 27.47 -3.75
C PRO A 63 -29.90 25.97 -3.48
N MET A 64 -30.15 25.58 -2.23
CA MET A 64 -30.31 24.19 -1.82
C MET A 64 -31.42 23.57 -2.68
N ARG A 65 -31.04 22.79 -3.69
CA ARG A 65 -31.93 21.82 -4.31
C ARG A 65 -32.17 20.72 -3.28
N THR A 66 -33.33 20.76 -2.64
CA THR A 66 -33.94 19.63 -1.96
C THR A 66 -34.28 18.57 -3.00
N ALA A 67 -33.28 17.76 -3.38
CA ALA A 67 -33.52 16.57 -4.18
C ALA A 67 -34.23 15.54 -3.30
N THR A 68 -35.53 15.37 -3.56
CA THR A 68 -36.35 14.27 -3.08
C THR A 68 -35.64 12.94 -3.36
N PRO A 69 -35.37 12.09 -2.36
CA PRO A 69 -34.84 10.77 -2.63
C PRO A 69 -35.89 9.93 -3.33
N ALA A 70 -35.66 9.64 -4.62
CA ALA A 70 -36.39 8.61 -5.33
C ALA A 70 -36.16 7.28 -4.59
N SER A 71 -37.25 6.74 -4.02
CA SER A 71 -37.29 5.38 -3.49
C SER A 71 -37.08 4.40 -4.63
N GLY A 72 -35.82 4.05 -4.89
CA GLY A 72 -35.46 2.86 -5.64
C GLY A 72 -35.70 1.61 -4.77
N PRO A 73 -36.02 0.46 -5.39
CA PRO A 73 -36.16 -0.80 -4.66
C PRO A 73 -34.86 -1.14 -3.91
N PRO A 74 -34.94 -1.80 -2.74
CA PRO A 74 -33.75 -2.18 -1.98
C PRO A 74 -32.89 -3.09 -2.84
N ALA A 75 -31.70 -2.58 -3.22
CA ALA A 75 -30.64 -3.37 -3.81
C ALA A 75 -30.21 -4.44 -2.79
N THR A 76 -30.92 -5.55 -2.83
CA THR A 76 -30.70 -6.72 -2.01
C THR A 76 -29.72 -7.57 -2.79
N GLY A 77 -28.48 -7.66 -2.31
CA GLY A 77 -27.48 -8.56 -2.87
C GLY A 77 -26.32 -7.82 -3.50
N LEU A 78 -25.28 -7.70 -2.69
CA LEU A 78 -23.86 -7.41 -2.95
C LEU A 78 -23.42 -6.33 -1.96
N THR A 79 -23.54 -6.63 -0.67
CA THR A 79 -22.58 -6.04 0.26
C THR A 79 -21.21 -6.46 -0.26
N PRO A 80 -20.30 -5.52 -0.57
CA PRO A 80 -18.91 -5.86 -0.82
C PRO A 80 -18.51 -6.71 0.38
N SER A 81 -18.21 -7.98 0.17
CA SER A 81 -17.62 -8.81 1.21
C SER A 81 -16.38 -8.08 1.65
N ASP A 82 -16.49 -7.38 2.78
CA ASP A 82 -15.50 -6.45 3.28
C ASP A 82 -14.17 -7.23 3.37
N PRO A 83 -13.19 -6.97 2.49
CA PRO A 83 -11.99 -7.81 2.38
C PRO A 83 -11.07 -7.70 3.60
N LEU A 84 -11.55 -7.08 4.68
CA LEU A 84 -10.84 -6.74 5.89
C LEU A 84 -11.49 -7.31 7.16
N GLN A 85 -12.38 -8.31 7.08
CA GLN A 85 -12.55 -9.20 8.25
C GLN A 85 -11.14 -9.65 8.68
N PRO A 86 -10.81 -9.64 9.99
CA PRO A 86 -9.48 -10.00 10.46
C PRO A 86 -9.19 -11.44 10.04
N ARG A 87 -8.59 -11.61 8.86
CA ARG A 87 -8.16 -12.91 8.38
C ARG A 87 -7.12 -13.37 9.38
N ASP A 88 -7.38 -14.50 10.02
CA ASP A 88 -6.36 -15.18 10.79
C ASP A 88 -5.14 -15.35 9.89
N LEU A 89 -4.03 -14.75 10.31
CA LEU A 89 -2.79 -14.81 9.55
C LEU A 89 -2.29 -16.25 9.62
N SER A 90 -2.21 -16.90 8.46
CA SER A 90 -1.70 -18.25 8.38
C SER A 90 -0.20 -18.29 8.74
N PRO A 91 0.32 -19.43 9.22
CA PRO A 91 1.76 -19.56 9.50
C PRO A 91 2.63 -19.22 8.28
N GLN A 92 2.15 -19.55 7.08
CA GLN A 92 2.83 -19.22 5.82
C GLN A 92 2.87 -17.70 5.59
N GLN A 93 1.76 -16.99 5.83
CA GLN A 93 1.73 -15.53 5.73
C GLN A 93 2.70 -14.87 6.71
N LEU A 94 2.81 -15.38 7.94
CA LEU A 94 3.79 -14.88 8.90
C LEU A 94 5.23 -15.05 8.40
N GLN A 95 5.56 -16.17 7.75
CA GLN A 95 6.88 -16.36 7.13
C GLN A 95 7.12 -15.39 5.97
N THR A 96 6.11 -15.13 5.13
CA THR A 96 6.20 -14.10 4.08
C THR A 96 6.50 -12.73 4.68
N LEU A 97 5.86 -12.38 5.80
CA LEU A 97 6.10 -11.09 6.48
C LEU A 97 7.51 -11.02 7.08
N VAL A 98 8.05 -12.13 7.59
CA VAL A 98 9.46 -12.21 8.03
C VAL A 98 10.41 -11.97 6.85
N ALA A 99 10.16 -12.60 5.71
CA ALA A 99 10.96 -12.39 4.51
C ALA A 99 10.93 -10.93 4.05
N VAL A 100 9.72 -10.33 3.97
CA VAL A 100 9.56 -8.91 3.60
C VAL A 100 10.24 -7.99 4.62
N ALA A 101 10.16 -8.28 5.91
CA ALA A 101 10.86 -7.52 6.94
C ALA A 101 12.38 -7.63 6.80
N ALA A 102 12.90 -8.82 6.49
CA ALA A 102 14.32 -9.05 6.24
C ALA A 102 14.81 -8.33 4.98
N ASP A 103 13.98 -8.28 3.93
CA ASP A 103 14.25 -7.51 2.73
C ASP A 103 14.38 -6.02 3.06
N VAL A 104 13.59 -5.47 3.99
CA VAL A 104 13.75 -4.08 4.44
C VAL A 104 14.99 -3.91 5.32
N SER A 105 15.14 -4.73 6.36
CA SER A 105 16.29 -4.76 7.26
C SER A 105 16.48 -6.18 7.81
N PRO A 106 17.66 -6.80 7.62
CA PRO A 106 17.92 -8.15 8.13
C PRO A 106 17.71 -8.28 9.64
N GLU A 107 18.08 -7.26 10.40
CA GLU A 107 17.87 -7.19 11.85
C GLU A 107 16.37 -7.24 12.19
N TRP A 108 15.55 -6.50 11.43
CA TRP A 108 14.11 -6.47 11.64
C TRP A 108 13.45 -7.83 11.34
N GLY A 109 13.89 -8.50 10.27
CA GLY A 109 13.49 -9.87 9.97
C GLY A 109 13.83 -10.84 11.11
N ALA A 110 15.03 -10.74 11.68
CA ALA A 110 15.46 -11.58 12.81
C ALA A 110 14.61 -11.32 14.07
N ILE A 111 14.36 -10.05 14.42
CA ILE A 111 13.51 -9.67 15.56
C ILE A 111 12.09 -10.21 15.38
N LEU A 112 11.51 -10.06 14.18
CA LEU A 112 10.16 -10.52 13.90
C LEU A 112 10.08 -12.06 13.96
N SER A 113 11.07 -12.76 13.39
CA SER A 113 11.17 -14.22 13.45
C SER A 113 11.27 -14.72 14.89
N SER A 114 12.12 -14.10 15.71
CA SER A 114 12.25 -14.44 17.13
C SER A 114 10.92 -14.26 17.88
N ARG A 115 10.21 -13.15 17.62
CA ARG A 115 8.92 -12.88 18.27
C ARG A 115 7.83 -13.86 17.87
N ILE A 116 7.80 -14.30 16.61
CA ILE A 116 6.84 -15.31 16.14
C ILE A 116 7.06 -16.64 16.88
N LYS A 117 8.32 -17.01 17.17
CA LYS A 117 8.64 -18.22 17.95
C LYS A 117 8.19 -18.11 19.40
N SER A 118 8.32 -16.92 20.01
CA SER A 118 7.99 -16.70 21.43
C SER A 118 6.50 -16.45 21.69
N ASP A 119 5.85 -15.63 20.88
CA ASP A 119 4.43 -15.26 21.02
C ASP A 119 3.80 -15.01 19.63
N PRO A 120 3.40 -16.08 18.91
CA PRO A 120 2.83 -15.95 17.58
C PRO A 120 1.51 -15.17 17.59
N GLU A 121 0.66 -15.35 18.61
CA GLU A 121 -0.65 -14.70 18.68
C GLU A 121 -0.54 -13.20 18.99
N GLY A 122 0.42 -12.79 19.84
CA GLY A 122 0.72 -11.39 20.06
C GLY A 122 1.26 -10.70 18.81
N VAL A 123 2.14 -11.39 18.05
CA VAL A 123 2.63 -10.88 16.77
C VAL A 123 1.50 -10.72 15.76
N LYS A 124 0.58 -11.69 15.64
CA LYS A 124 -0.60 -11.58 14.76
C LYS A 124 -1.44 -10.35 15.11
N ARG A 125 -1.77 -10.14 16.39
CA ARG A 125 -2.52 -8.96 16.85
C ARG A 125 -1.78 -7.66 16.54
N ALA A 126 -0.47 -7.62 16.75
CA ALA A 126 0.34 -6.45 16.43
C ALA A 126 0.36 -6.15 14.93
N ILE A 127 0.51 -7.17 14.07
CA ILE A 127 0.48 -7.02 12.62
C ILE A 127 -0.90 -6.56 12.13
N LEU A 128 -1.99 -7.08 12.69
CA LEU A 128 -3.33 -6.64 12.32
C LEU A 128 -3.60 -5.19 12.75
N LYS A 129 -3.18 -4.81 13.97
CA LYS A 129 -3.40 -3.46 14.50
C LYS A 129 -2.60 -2.41 13.75
N SER A 130 -1.34 -2.68 13.50
CA SER A 130 -0.43 -1.66 12.99
C SER A 130 0.27 -2.10 11.71
N GLY A 131 0.55 -3.39 11.50
CA GLY A 131 1.34 -3.99 10.41
C GLY A 131 0.73 -3.95 9.00
N ARG A 132 -0.27 -3.10 8.75
CA ARG A 132 -0.92 -2.93 7.44
C ARG A 132 0.09 -2.66 6.32
N ARG A 133 1.18 -1.92 6.60
CA ARG A 133 2.24 -1.66 5.61
C ARG A 133 3.01 -2.93 5.23
N LEU A 134 3.35 -3.79 6.18
CA LEU A 134 4.03 -5.07 5.89
C LEU A 134 3.12 -5.99 5.07
N LEU A 135 1.83 -6.06 5.42
CA LEU A 135 0.84 -6.81 4.66
C LEU A 135 0.73 -6.29 3.22
N ALA A 136 0.65 -4.97 3.05
CA ALA A 136 0.63 -4.36 1.71
C ALA A 136 1.89 -4.68 0.91
N LEU A 137 3.07 -4.66 1.52
CA LEU A 137 4.32 -5.05 0.86
C LEU A 137 4.36 -6.53 0.47
N ALA A 138 3.81 -7.42 1.30
CA ALA A 138 3.72 -8.84 0.97
C ALA A 138 2.82 -9.08 -0.25
N VAL A 139 1.65 -8.43 -0.31
CA VAL A 139 0.77 -8.50 -1.50
C VAL A 139 1.48 -7.91 -2.73
N LEU A 140 2.17 -6.78 -2.54
CA LEU A 140 2.87 -6.10 -3.62
C LEU A 140 4.00 -6.95 -4.20
N ARG A 141 4.73 -7.71 -3.37
CA ARG A 141 5.78 -8.63 -3.80
C ARG A 141 5.28 -9.65 -4.82
N ASP A 142 4.06 -10.15 -4.63
CA ASP A 142 3.47 -11.16 -5.50
C ASP A 142 2.85 -10.54 -6.76
N GLN A 143 2.25 -9.34 -6.65
CA GLN A 143 1.51 -8.70 -7.75
C GLN A 143 2.37 -7.81 -8.65
N ASN A 144 3.30 -7.04 -8.08
CA ASN A 144 4.19 -6.15 -8.81
C ASN A 144 5.58 -6.13 -8.14
N PRO A 145 6.50 -7.04 -8.51
CA PRO A 145 7.80 -7.19 -7.87
C PRO A 145 8.72 -5.98 -8.06
N GLU A 146 8.56 -5.21 -9.15
CA GLU A 146 9.34 -3.99 -9.39
C GLU A 146 8.90 -2.87 -8.44
N LEU A 147 7.60 -2.65 -8.31
CA LEU A 147 7.08 -1.67 -7.34
C LEU A 147 7.41 -2.08 -5.89
N TYR A 148 7.40 -3.38 -5.61
CA TYR A 148 7.86 -3.91 -4.32
C TYR A 148 9.30 -3.50 -3.99
N ARG A 149 10.24 -3.69 -4.93
CA ARG A 149 11.65 -3.29 -4.76
C ARG A 149 11.79 -1.81 -4.45
N LEU A 150 11.11 -0.96 -5.21
CA LEU A 150 11.14 0.49 -5.00
C LEU A 150 10.63 0.89 -3.60
N LYS A 151 9.54 0.28 -3.12
CA LYS A 151 9.01 0.54 -1.77
C LYS A 151 9.93 0.02 -0.65
N VAL A 152 10.64 -1.08 -0.88
CA VAL A 152 11.66 -1.59 0.05
C VAL A 152 12.85 -0.62 0.12
N ASP A 153 13.31 -0.12 -1.01
CA ASP A 153 14.40 0.86 -1.06
C ASP A 153 13.98 2.19 -0.42
N GLU A 154 12.73 2.61 -0.58
CA GLU A 154 12.18 3.79 0.08
C GLU A 154 12.24 3.65 1.61
N LEU A 155 11.92 2.46 2.11
CA LEU A 155 11.98 2.13 3.53
C LEU A 155 13.41 2.16 4.08
N ARG A 156 14.36 1.57 3.35
CA ARG A 156 15.77 1.58 3.70
C ARG A 156 16.32 3.00 3.71
N MET A 157 15.98 3.81 2.70
CA MET A 157 16.37 5.21 2.60
C MET A 157 15.87 6.02 3.80
N GLN A 158 14.61 5.80 4.20
CA GLN A 158 14.01 6.45 5.37
C GLN A 158 14.76 6.13 6.67
N ASP A 159 15.22 4.89 6.85
CA ASP A 159 16.01 4.51 8.02
C ASP A 159 17.39 5.20 8.03
N GLN A 160 18.09 5.20 6.89
CA GLN A 160 19.37 5.90 6.71
C GLN A 160 19.23 7.40 7.03
N MET A 161 18.19 8.04 6.53
CA MET A 161 17.91 9.46 6.79
C MET A 161 17.63 9.72 8.27
N ASN A 162 16.91 8.84 8.96
CA ASN A 162 16.67 8.99 10.41
C ASN A 162 17.97 8.86 11.21
N ALA A 163 18.84 7.92 10.85
CA ALA A 163 20.15 7.75 11.47
C ALA A 163 21.03 9.00 11.27
N LEU A 164 21.10 9.53 10.05
CA LEU A 164 21.82 10.78 9.75
C LEU A 164 21.24 11.97 10.51
N ALA A 165 19.91 12.11 10.54
CA ALA A 165 19.25 13.18 11.26
C ALA A 165 19.49 13.09 12.77
N LYS A 166 19.57 11.87 13.34
CA LYS A 166 19.96 11.65 14.74
C LYS A 166 21.39 12.13 15.00
N ARG A 167 22.36 11.69 14.18
CA ARG A 167 23.77 12.11 14.29
C ARG A 167 23.95 13.62 14.14
N TYR A 168 23.22 14.23 13.22
CA TYR A 168 23.19 15.68 13.05
C TYR A 168 22.75 16.40 14.34
N ARG A 169 21.63 15.98 14.94
CA ARG A 169 21.14 16.58 16.20
C ARG A 169 22.12 16.38 17.35
N GLU A 170 22.74 15.20 17.45
CA GLU A 170 23.77 14.91 18.47
C GLU A 170 25.03 15.78 18.30
N ALA A 171 25.47 16.03 17.06
CA ALA A 171 26.59 16.91 16.77
C ALA A 171 26.28 18.38 17.13
N VAL A 172 25.08 18.86 16.78
CA VAL A 172 24.61 20.21 17.14
C VAL A 172 24.54 20.38 18.66
N ALA A 173 23.94 19.42 19.37
CA ALA A 173 23.83 19.47 20.82
C ALA A 173 25.19 19.46 21.53
N ALA A 174 26.21 18.85 20.91
CA ALA A 174 27.57 18.81 21.42
C ALA A 174 28.46 20.00 20.99
N GLY A 175 27.92 20.97 20.24
CA GLY A 175 28.70 22.11 19.75
C GLY A 175 29.75 21.76 18.68
N ARG A 176 29.63 20.59 18.03
CA ARG A 176 30.60 20.09 17.03
C ARG A 176 30.20 20.56 15.63
N GLU A 177 30.41 21.84 15.35
CA GLU A 177 29.91 22.51 14.14
C GLU A 177 30.37 21.87 12.83
N SER A 178 31.66 21.52 12.71
CA SER A 178 32.21 20.90 11.50
C SER A 178 31.57 19.53 11.20
N GLU A 179 31.35 18.71 12.23
CA GLU A 179 30.65 17.43 12.08
C GLU A 179 29.19 17.61 11.73
N ALA A 180 28.50 18.56 12.38
CA ALA A 180 27.11 18.87 12.09
C ALA A 180 26.93 19.29 10.61
N GLU A 181 27.83 20.11 10.09
CA GLU A 181 27.81 20.52 8.68
C GLU A 181 28.04 19.33 7.73
N SER A 182 28.94 18.41 8.07
CA SER A 182 29.14 17.17 7.30
C SER A 182 27.87 16.30 7.27
N TRP A 183 27.24 16.07 8.42
CA TRP A 183 25.99 15.30 8.49
C TRP A 183 24.84 15.98 7.75
N ARG A 184 24.78 17.32 7.79
CA ARG A 184 23.79 18.10 7.05
C ARG A 184 23.92 17.92 5.55
N LYS A 185 25.15 17.93 5.01
CA LYS A 185 25.40 17.70 3.58
C LYS A 185 24.96 16.29 3.14
N GLN A 186 25.33 15.26 3.91
CA GLN A 186 24.92 13.88 3.65
C GLN A 186 23.39 13.72 3.72
N LEU A 187 22.74 14.36 4.70
CA LEU A 187 21.28 14.34 4.79
C LEU A 187 20.63 15.03 3.59
N ALA A 188 21.16 16.17 3.13
CA ALA A 188 20.66 16.88 1.97
C ALA A 188 20.78 16.04 0.68
N GLU A 189 21.87 15.29 0.52
CA GLU A 189 22.04 14.35 -0.58
C GLU A 189 20.99 13.23 -0.54
N LYS A 190 20.79 12.60 0.62
CA LYS A 190 19.77 11.56 0.81
C LYS A 190 18.34 12.05 0.56
N VAL A 191 18.04 13.31 0.91
CA VAL A 191 16.75 13.93 0.58
C VAL A 191 16.54 14.03 -0.93
N ARG A 192 17.58 14.38 -1.72
CA ARG A 192 17.48 14.41 -3.18
C ARG A 192 17.23 13.01 -3.73
N GLU A 193 18.01 12.02 -3.29
CA GLU A 193 17.82 10.62 -3.68
C GLU A 193 16.40 10.12 -3.32
N GLN A 194 15.85 10.53 -2.17
CA GLN A 194 14.48 10.19 -1.77
C GLN A 194 13.45 10.77 -2.74
N VAL A 195 13.61 12.02 -3.18
CA VAL A 195 12.69 12.65 -4.15
C VAL A 195 12.74 11.89 -5.48
N ASP A 196 13.93 11.56 -5.97
CA ASP A 196 14.08 10.79 -7.22
C ASP A 196 13.43 9.40 -7.11
N LEU A 197 13.59 8.74 -5.96
CA LEU A 197 12.98 7.44 -5.69
C LEU A 197 11.46 7.52 -5.60
N ASP A 198 10.91 8.57 -4.98
CA ASP A 198 9.46 8.81 -4.92
C ASP A 198 8.88 9.04 -6.33
N LEU A 199 9.56 9.82 -7.17
CA LEU A 199 9.16 10.02 -8.57
C LEU A 199 9.15 8.71 -9.36
N LYS A 200 10.20 7.89 -9.22
CA LYS A 200 10.25 6.55 -9.85
C LYS A 200 9.12 5.64 -9.37
N THR A 201 8.86 5.66 -8.06
CA THR A 201 7.79 4.87 -7.44
C THR A 201 6.43 5.26 -8.00
N ARG A 202 6.14 6.57 -8.09
CA ARG A 202 4.89 7.08 -8.67
C ARG A 202 4.76 6.75 -10.15
N ALA A 203 5.86 6.79 -10.91
CA ALA A 203 5.85 6.39 -12.31
C ALA A 203 5.48 4.91 -12.49
N GLU A 204 6.03 4.03 -11.65
CA GLU A 204 5.68 2.60 -11.69
C GLU A 204 4.25 2.33 -11.19
N GLU A 205 3.76 3.06 -10.19
CA GLU A 205 2.37 3.00 -9.76
C GLU A 205 1.40 3.38 -10.89
N LEU A 206 1.70 4.45 -11.63
CA LEU A 206 0.92 4.85 -12.81
C LEU A 206 0.96 3.78 -13.90
N ALA A 207 2.15 3.23 -14.19
CA ALA A 207 2.29 2.15 -15.17
C ALA A 207 1.49 0.90 -14.78
N ALA A 208 1.44 0.56 -13.48
CA ALA A 208 0.64 -0.55 -12.97
C ALA A 208 -0.86 -0.30 -13.11
N LEU A 209 -1.33 0.92 -12.82
CA LEU A 209 -2.73 1.31 -13.02
C LEU A 209 -3.12 1.26 -14.50
N ASP A 210 -2.26 1.73 -15.39
CA ASP A 210 -2.50 1.67 -16.83
C ASP A 210 -2.67 0.23 -17.33
N ARG A 211 -1.83 -0.70 -16.85
CA ARG A 211 -1.97 -2.13 -17.15
C ARG A 211 -3.34 -2.65 -16.68
N HIS A 212 -3.72 -2.34 -15.44
CA HIS A 212 -5.00 -2.79 -14.88
C HIS A 212 -6.21 -2.22 -15.65
N VAL A 213 -6.16 -0.95 -16.05
CA VAL A 213 -7.23 -0.34 -16.86
C VAL A 213 -7.34 -1.03 -18.22
N ARG A 214 -6.22 -1.41 -18.86
CA ARG A 214 -6.24 -2.18 -20.12
C ARG A 214 -6.88 -3.55 -19.92
N GLU A 215 -6.49 -4.28 -18.88
CA GLU A 215 -7.10 -5.58 -18.55
C GLU A 215 -8.61 -5.49 -18.34
N LEU A 216 -9.09 -4.46 -17.64
CA LEU A 216 -10.53 -4.24 -17.44
C LEU A 216 -11.25 -3.92 -18.76
N LYS A 217 -10.62 -3.16 -19.66
CA LYS A 217 -11.17 -2.89 -21.00
C LYS A 217 -11.25 -4.16 -21.84
N ASP A 218 -10.22 -4.99 -21.80
CA ASP A 218 -10.18 -6.26 -22.53
C ASP A 218 -11.28 -7.20 -22.02
N LYS A 219 -11.40 -7.36 -20.70
CA LYS A 219 -12.50 -8.13 -20.07
C LYS A 219 -13.88 -7.61 -20.46
N LEU A 220 -14.05 -6.28 -20.47
CA LEU A 220 -15.32 -5.67 -20.87
C LEU A 220 -15.63 -5.94 -22.35
N ALA A 221 -14.62 -5.91 -23.22
CA ALA A 221 -14.78 -6.24 -24.63
C ALA A 221 -15.14 -7.72 -24.83
N GLU A 222 -14.49 -8.63 -24.09
CA GLU A 222 -14.84 -10.06 -24.07
C GLU A 222 -16.28 -10.29 -23.59
N ASP A 223 -16.68 -9.64 -22.50
CA ASP A 223 -18.05 -9.72 -21.97
C ASP A 223 -19.08 -9.17 -22.96
N ALA A 224 -18.75 -8.07 -23.65
CA ALA A 224 -19.59 -7.49 -24.68
C ALA A 224 -19.73 -8.44 -25.89
N ALA A 225 -18.66 -9.13 -26.28
CA ALA A 225 -18.68 -10.13 -27.33
C ALA A 225 -19.52 -11.35 -26.96
N ARG A 226 -19.49 -11.78 -25.68
CA ARG A 226 -20.29 -12.88 -25.12
C ARG A 226 -21.73 -12.50 -24.76
N ARG A 227 -22.13 -11.26 -25.04
CA ARG A 227 -23.44 -10.75 -24.66
C ARG A 227 -24.60 -11.58 -25.25
N PRO A 228 -24.61 -11.98 -26.54
CA PRO A 228 -25.68 -12.79 -27.10
C PRO A 228 -25.86 -14.15 -26.40
N GLU A 229 -24.76 -14.81 -26.06
CA GLU A 229 -24.75 -16.09 -25.33
C GLU A 229 -25.31 -15.89 -23.93
N ARG A 230 -24.84 -14.88 -23.19
CA ARG A 230 -25.36 -14.58 -21.84
C ARG A 230 -26.84 -14.25 -21.85
N ILE A 231 -27.34 -13.55 -22.87
CA ILE A 231 -28.77 -13.29 -23.05
C ILE A 231 -29.53 -14.60 -23.28
N ARG A 232 -29.01 -15.50 -24.12
CA ARG A 232 -29.61 -16.82 -24.38
C ARG A 232 -29.67 -17.65 -23.11
N ASP A 233 -28.57 -17.75 -22.35
CA ASP A 233 -28.49 -18.51 -21.11
C ASP A 233 -29.48 -17.98 -20.05
N LEU A 234 -29.58 -16.65 -19.93
CA LEU A 234 -30.56 -16.02 -19.05
C LEU A 234 -32.00 -16.32 -19.50
N LEU A 235 -32.31 -16.20 -20.79
CA LEU A 235 -33.63 -16.53 -21.32
C LEU A 235 -34.00 -18.01 -21.11
N GLU A 236 -33.06 -18.93 -21.29
CA GLU A 236 -33.26 -20.36 -21.01
C GLU A 236 -33.56 -20.58 -19.52
N SER A 237 -32.85 -19.90 -18.63
CA SER A 237 -33.08 -19.99 -17.18
C SER A 237 -34.48 -19.51 -16.74
N PHE A 238 -35.04 -18.51 -17.43
CA PHE A 238 -36.38 -17.99 -17.11
C PHE A 238 -37.52 -18.77 -17.76
N THR A 239 -37.31 -19.31 -18.96
CA THR A 239 -38.37 -19.99 -19.71
C THR A 239 -38.51 -21.46 -19.33
N GLY A 240 -37.50 -22.07 -18.69
CA GLY A 240 -37.50 -23.49 -18.32
C GLY A 240 -37.50 -24.46 -19.52
N GLN A 241 -37.53 -23.93 -20.75
CA GLN A 241 -37.23 -24.69 -21.95
C GLN A 241 -35.72 -24.83 -22.03
N SER A 242 -35.18 -25.83 -21.33
CA SER A 242 -33.81 -26.21 -21.65
C SER A 242 -33.82 -26.74 -23.08
N MET A 243 -33.18 -25.99 -23.99
CA MET A 243 -32.98 -26.40 -25.37
C MET A 243 -31.93 -27.52 -25.48
N THR A 244 -31.47 -28.05 -24.34
CA THR A 244 -30.96 -29.43 -24.26
C THR A 244 -32.13 -30.38 -24.52
N GLY A 245 -32.51 -30.47 -25.79
CA GLY A 245 -33.36 -31.52 -26.29
C GLY A 245 -32.83 -32.84 -25.75
N SER A 246 -33.59 -33.40 -24.82
CA SER A 246 -33.60 -34.81 -24.49
C SER A 246 -33.59 -35.59 -25.79
N VAL A 247 -32.39 -35.96 -26.25
CA VAL A 247 -32.20 -37.10 -27.13
C VAL A 247 -32.64 -38.25 -26.25
N GLY A 248 -33.92 -38.63 -26.41
CA GLY A 248 -34.47 -39.77 -25.71
C GLY A 248 -33.57 -40.99 -25.89
N PRO A 249 -33.63 -41.97 -24.97
CA PRO A 249 -32.84 -43.21 -25.05
C PRO A 249 -33.30 -44.05 -26.25
N GLY A 250 -32.90 -43.63 -27.44
CA GLY A 250 -32.97 -44.40 -28.68
C GLY A 250 -31.79 -45.35 -28.71
N THR A 251 -32.06 -46.59 -28.32
CA THR A 251 -31.42 -47.81 -28.83
C THR A 251 -29.95 -47.69 -29.24
N ARG A 252 -29.10 -48.14 -28.32
CA ARG A 252 -27.73 -48.64 -28.53
C ARG A 252 -27.63 -49.51 -29.79
N GLY A 253 -27.35 -48.89 -30.93
CA GLY A 253 -26.84 -49.56 -32.13
C GLY A 253 -25.34 -49.75 -31.98
N GLU A 254 -24.89 -50.99 -32.03
CA GLU A 254 -23.49 -51.40 -31.95
C GLU A 254 -22.63 -50.69 -33.01
N PRO A 255 -21.47 -50.11 -32.64
CA PRO A 255 -20.50 -49.62 -33.61
C PRO A 255 -19.74 -50.80 -34.23
N LYS A 256 -19.89 -50.94 -35.56
CA LYS A 256 -19.13 -51.85 -36.41
C LYS A 256 -17.65 -51.43 -36.42
N PRO A 257 -16.70 -52.34 -36.14
CA PRO A 257 -15.28 -52.02 -36.14
C PRO A 257 -14.73 -52.06 -37.56
N GLY A 258 -14.06 -50.98 -37.95
CA GLY A 258 -13.16 -50.98 -39.10
C GLY A 258 -13.50 -49.93 -40.13
N GLU A 259 -12.94 -48.74 -39.98
CA GLU A 259 -12.21 -48.12 -41.09
C GLU A 259 -11.24 -47.08 -40.54
N ALA A 260 -9.95 -47.42 -40.65
CA ALA A 260 -8.85 -46.51 -40.47
C ALA A 260 -8.70 -45.66 -41.73
N ALA A 261 -8.53 -44.34 -41.62
CA ALA A 261 -7.72 -43.57 -42.55
C ALA A 261 -7.52 -42.10 -42.13
N ALA A 262 -6.24 -41.72 -42.05
CA ALA A 262 -5.64 -40.47 -42.54
C ALA A 262 -6.24 -39.13 -42.06
N ALA A 263 -5.56 -38.41 -41.15
CA ALA A 263 -4.46 -37.48 -41.45
C ALA A 263 -4.87 -36.33 -42.39
N THR A 264 -4.97 -35.10 -41.86
CA THR A 264 -4.43 -33.92 -42.55
C THR A 264 -4.05 -32.85 -41.54
N THR A 265 -2.75 -32.73 -41.32
CA THR A 265 -2.06 -31.53 -40.85
C THR A 265 -2.32 -30.39 -41.83
N THR A 266 -2.80 -29.24 -41.37
CA THR A 266 -2.70 -27.99 -42.14
C THR A 266 -2.03 -26.94 -41.28
N ALA A 267 -0.74 -26.76 -41.54
CA ALA A 267 0.03 -25.60 -41.15
C ALA A 267 -0.42 -24.40 -41.99
N ALA A 268 -0.64 -23.26 -41.36
CA ALA A 268 -0.87 -22.00 -42.05
C ALA A 268 -0.08 -20.87 -41.37
N SER A 269 1.07 -20.58 -41.99
CA SER A 269 1.64 -19.27 -42.32
C SER A 269 1.67 -18.16 -41.27
N ALA A 270 2.89 -17.86 -40.83
CA ALA A 270 3.28 -16.57 -40.25
C ALA A 270 3.54 -15.53 -41.37
N PRO A 271 3.05 -14.28 -41.25
CA PRO A 271 3.56 -13.16 -42.03
C PRO A 271 4.72 -12.47 -41.33
N THR A 272 5.87 -12.49 -42.01
CA THR A 272 7.05 -11.67 -41.77
C THR A 272 6.77 -10.22 -42.20
N ASN A 273 6.81 -9.26 -41.27
CA ASN A 273 7.06 -7.83 -41.53
C ASN A 273 8.26 -7.47 -40.64
N ARG A 274 9.48 -7.27 -41.13
CA ARG A 274 10.03 -6.37 -42.16
C ARG A 274 10.00 -4.89 -41.76
N ASP A 275 11.17 -4.48 -41.27
CA ASP A 275 11.89 -3.21 -41.41
C ASP A 275 11.19 -1.88 -41.11
N GLY A 276 11.82 -1.17 -40.17
CA GLY A 276 11.70 0.24 -39.85
C GLY A 276 12.72 0.60 -38.77
#